data_AF-A0A4P6ZHH2-F1
#
_entry.id   AF-A0A4P6ZHH2-F1
#
_cell.length_a   1.000
_cell.length_b   1.000
_cell.length_c   1.000
_cell.angle_alpha   90.00
_cell.angle_beta   90.00
_cell.angle_gamma   90.00
#
_symmetry.space_group_name_H-M   'P 1'
#
loop_
_entity.id
_entity.type
_entity.pdbx_description
1 polymer ?
#
loop_
_entity_poly.entity_id
_entity_poly.type
_entity_poly.pdbx_seq_one_letter_code
_entity_poly.pdbx_strand_id
1 'polypeptide(L)'
;MKNICKSISLMFLIFCGIKSHAQDLNKVIAKIETHDVEGAFNLKAVVQNQSEVFRSLNYIFLAVKKDKGKNMSSSKQENKFTLLPKETKVLSEISINANKDDALKVYLFIKDEKTAKVIAKDSLEMNSKNFKNAVSYEKTTNEENMMMTSLVINDSKTRIGDEFYRKLFSVLMLNDIKFGFRVRIAELPSTGTNMMLQIFANDENILSFMARPEDDYLDDAVQQTVAGLIAYDHDRQVNDKGFIY
;
A
#
# COMPACT_ATOMS: atom_id res chain seq x y z
N MET A 1 25.60 -58.60 -18.35
CA MET A 1 25.76 -57.30 -17.65
C MET A 1 25.37 -56.08 -18.50
N LYS A 2 25.76 -55.97 -19.80
CA LYS A 2 25.40 -54.82 -20.66
C LYS A 2 23.89 -54.55 -20.82
N ASN A 3 23.06 -55.61 -20.85
CA ASN A 3 21.60 -55.47 -21.04
C ASN A 3 20.86 -55.00 -19.77
N ILE A 4 21.42 -55.29 -18.59
CA ILE A 4 20.90 -54.82 -17.31
C ILE A 4 21.14 -53.31 -17.15
N CYS A 5 22.31 -52.83 -17.59
CA CYS A 5 22.64 -51.39 -17.56
C CYS A 5 21.72 -50.57 -18.49
N LYS A 6 21.36 -51.11 -19.67
CA LYS A 6 20.39 -50.48 -20.59
C LYS A 6 18.97 -50.46 -20.01
N SER A 7 18.56 -51.51 -19.31
CA SER A 7 17.24 -51.58 -18.65
C SER A 7 17.12 -50.55 -17.50
N ILE A 8 18.19 -50.37 -16.72
CA ILE A 8 18.26 -49.37 -15.65
C ILE A 8 18.20 -47.94 -16.21
N SER A 9 18.90 -47.69 -17.34
CA SER A 9 18.87 -46.38 -18.00
C SER A 9 17.49 -46.02 -18.57
N LEU A 10 16.71 -47.02 -19.02
CA LEU A 10 15.34 -46.81 -19.52
C LEU A 10 14.37 -46.51 -18.38
N MET A 11 14.55 -47.14 -17.22
CA MET A 11 13.73 -46.93 -16.03
C MET A 11 13.95 -45.54 -15.40
N PHE A 12 15.16 -44.97 -15.50
CA PHE A 12 15.48 -43.62 -15.03
C PHE A 12 14.81 -42.51 -15.89
N LEU A 13 14.60 -42.77 -17.17
CA LEU A 13 13.97 -41.83 -18.11
C LEU A 13 12.46 -41.68 -17.87
N ILE A 14 11.81 -42.69 -17.27
CA ILE A 14 10.36 -42.66 -16.97
C ILE A 14 10.06 -41.81 -15.73
N PHE A 15 11.01 -41.65 -14.80
CA PHE A 15 10.82 -40.83 -13.59
C PHE A 15 10.94 -39.31 -13.84
N CYS A 16 11.51 -38.88 -14.97
CA CYS A 16 11.75 -37.46 -15.26
C CYS A 16 10.52 -36.72 -15.84
N GLY A 17 9.44 -37.45 -16.15
CA GLY A 17 8.24 -36.90 -16.82
C GLY A 17 7.10 -36.45 -15.90
N ILE A 18 7.20 -36.65 -14.58
CA ILE A 18 6.09 -36.36 -13.66
C ILE A 18 6.06 -34.86 -13.34
N LYS A 19 5.26 -34.10 -14.08
CA LYS A 19 4.93 -32.72 -13.69
C LYS A 19 3.97 -32.76 -12.51
N SER A 20 4.52 -32.71 -11.30
CA SER A 20 3.72 -32.52 -10.09
C SER A 20 3.09 -31.13 -10.11
N HIS A 21 1.79 -31.05 -10.32
CA HIS A 21 1.01 -29.85 -10.02
C HIS A 21 0.83 -29.78 -8.51
N ALA A 22 1.52 -28.85 -7.85
CA ALA A 22 1.20 -28.48 -6.49
C ALA A 22 -0.21 -27.88 -6.48
N GLN A 23 -1.18 -28.59 -5.89
CA GLN A 23 -2.49 -28.01 -5.61
C GLN A 23 -2.30 -27.01 -4.49
N ASP A 24 -2.55 -25.72 -4.77
CA ASP A 24 -2.53 -24.69 -3.74
C ASP A 24 -3.77 -24.86 -2.86
N LEU A 25 -3.66 -25.75 -1.88
CA LEU A 25 -4.69 -26.11 -0.89
C LEU A 25 -5.09 -24.89 -0.03
N ASN A 26 -4.36 -23.78 -0.12
CA ASN A 26 -4.47 -22.62 0.75
C ASN A 26 -5.19 -21.45 0.06
N LYS A 27 -6.36 -21.74 -0.53
CA LYS A 27 -7.11 -20.76 -1.31
C LYS A 27 -7.92 -19.82 -0.43
N VAL A 28 -7.35 -18.66 -0.13
CA VAL A 28 -8.07 -17.50 0.42
C VAL A 28 -8.47 -16.60 -0.74
N ILE A 29 -9.73 -16.17 -0.78
CA ILE A 29 -10.25 -15.24 -1.79
C ILE A 29 -10.59 -13.92 -1.11
N ALA A 30 -10.12 -12.82 -1.70
CA ALA A 30 -10.49 -11.46 -1.30
C ALA A 30 -11.40 -10.87 -2.38
N LYS A 31 -12.41 -10.10 -1.96
CA LYS A 31 -13.36 -9.44 -2.85
C LYS A 31 -13.78 -8.09 -2.27
N ILE A 32 -13.82 -7.07 -3.10
CA ILE A 32 -14.41 -5.77 -2.82
C ILE A 32 -15.84 -5.78 -3.35
N GLU A 33 -16.81 -5.65 -2.46
CA GLU A 33 -18.22 -5.50 -2.85
C GLU A 33 -18.62 -4.03 -2.78
N THR A 34 -19.39 -3.58 -3.76
CA THR A 34 -19.79 -2.18 -3.87
C THR A 34 -21.30 -2.07 -3.95
N HIS A 35 -21.87 -1.19 -3.14
CA HIS A 35 -23.29 -0.85 -3.16
C HIS A 35 -23.44 0.66 -3.22
N ASP A 36 -24.30 1.13 -4.11
CA ASP A 36 -24.68 2.54 -4.20
C ASP A 36 -25.91 2.75 -3.31
N VAL A 37 -25.77 3.59 -2.29
CA VAL A 37 -26.87 3.99 -1.40
C VAL A 37 -26.88 5.50 -1.37
N GLU A 38 -27.94 6.11 -1.93
CA GLU A 38 -28.19 7.56 -1.86
C GLU A 38 -27.02 8.45 -2.34
N GLY A 39 -26.25 7.99 -3.33
CA GLY A 39 -25.11 8.75 -3.90
C GLY A 39 -23.79 8.58 -3.15
N ALA A 40 -23.74 7.70 -2.15
CA ALA A 40 -22.53 7.23 -1.50
C ALA A 40 -22.18 5.80 -1.96
N PHE A 41 -20.92 5.58 -2.34
CA PHE A 41 -20.41 4.24 -2.60
C PHE A 41 -20.00 3.59 -1.28
N ASN A 42 -20.73 2.57 -0.86
CA ASN A 42 -20.36 1.71 0.26
C ASN A 42 -19.50 0.56 -0.26
N LEU A 43 -18.23 0.56 0.14
CA LEU A 43 -17.22 -0.41 -0.25
C LEU A 43 -17.01 -1.38 0.90
N LYS A 44 -17.28 -2.67 0.69
CA LYS A 44 -17.10 -3.74 1.70
C LYS A 44 -15.92 -4.63 1.33
N ALA A 45 -15.00 -4.81 2.25
CA ALA A 45 -13.93 -5.80 2.11
C ALA A 45 -14.43 -7.15 2.62
N VAL A 46 -14.56 -8.11 1.70
CA VAL A 46 -15.02 -9.47 2.00
C VAL A 46 -13.89 -10.45 1.74
N VAL A 47 -13.72 -11.41 2.65
CA VAL A 47 -12.74 -12.49 2.50
C VAL A 47 -13.42 -13.83 2.70
N GLN A 48 -12.99 -14.83 1.94
CA GLN A 48 -13.46 -16.21 2.06
C GLN A 48 -12.28 -17.17 2.16
N ASN A 49 -12.34 -18.07 3.13
CA ASN A 49 -11.42 -19.20 3.21
C ASN A 49 -12.04 -20.41 2.51
N GLN A 50 -11.51 -20.83 1.37
CA GLN A 50 -11.97 -22.05 0.69
C GLN A 50 -11.24 -23.30 1.18
N SER A 51 -10.21 -23.15 2.03
CA SER A 51 -9.46 -24.27 2.60
C SER A 51 -10.16 -24.87 3.82
N GLU A 52 -9.65 -26.03 4.26
CA GLU A 52 -10.08 -26.72 5.47
C GLU A 52 -9.26 -26.31 6.71
N VAL A 53 -8.35 -25.33 6.55
CA VAL A 53 -7.38 -24.94 7.57
C VAL A 53 -7.70 -23.55 8.10
N PHE A 54 -7.64 -23.41 9.43
CA PHE A 54 -7.75 -22.12 10.12
C PHE A 54 -6.57 -21.19 9.80
N ARG A 55 -6.82 -19.89 9.68
CA ARG A 55 -5.78 -18.89 9.37
C ARG A 55 -5.88 -17.67 10.29
N SER A 56 -4.73 -17.16 10.70
CA SER A 56 -4.58 -15.82 11.26
C SER A 56 -3.91 -14.94 10.21
N LEU A 57 -4.58 -13.83 9.88
CA LEU A 57 -4.29 -13.01 8.72
C LEU A 57 -4.39 -11.53 9.09
N ASN A 58 -3.76 -10.69 8.27
CA ASN A 58 -3.87 -9.23 8.36
C ASN A 58 -4.49 -8.71 7.07
N TYR A 59 -5.26 -7.64 7.13
CA TYR A 59 -5.73 -6.97 5.92
C TYR A 59 -5.34 -5.50 5.88
N ILE A 60 -5.24 -4.98 4.65
CA ILE A 60 -5.20 -3.55 4.37
C ILE A 60 -6.29 -3.26 3.34
N PHE A 61 -7.23 -2.40 3.69
CA PHE A 61 -8.28 -1.90 2.81
C PHE A 61 -8.10 -0.41 2.62
N LEU A 62 -7.80 0.02 1.40
CA LEU A 62 -7.41 1.39 1.06
C LEU A 62 -8.28 1.89 -0.07
N ALA A 63 -8.92 3.04 0.12
CA ALA A 63 -9.60 3.75 -0.94
C ALA A 63 -8.97 5.14 -1.12
N VAL A 64 -8.67 5.51 -2.35
CA VAL A 64 -8.08 6.78 -2.75
C VAL A 64 -9.01 7.46 -3.75
N LYS A 65 -9.52 8.63 -3.40
CA LYS A 65 -10.38 9.46 -4.24
C LYS A 65 -9.64 10.73 -4.64
N LYS A 66 -9.71 11.09 -5.91
CA LYS A 66 -9.24 12.36 -6.46
C LYS A 66 -10.42 13.09 -7.11
N ASP A 67 -10.67 14.32 -6.66
CA ASP A 67 -11.72 15.15 -7.23
C ASP A 67 -11.24 15.90 -8.49
N LYS A 68 -12.19 16.52 -9.21
CA LYS A 68 -11.90 17.42 -10.34
C LYS A 68 -11.00 18.61 -9.97
N GLY A 69 -11.00 19.03 -8.70
CA GLY A 69 -10.23 20.14 -8.15
C GLY A 69 -8.76 19.81 -7.82
N LYS A 70 -8.30 18.60 -8.14
CA LYS A 70 -6.99 18.02 -7.78
C LYS A 70 -6.81 17.67 -6.29
N ASN A 71 -7.82 17.83 -5.45
CA ASN A 71 -7.70 17.37 -4.06
C ASN A 71 -7.77 15.85 -4.04
N MET A 72 -6.86 15.25 -3.27
CA MET A 72 -6.82 13.82 -3.03
C MET A 72 -7.23 13.54 -1.59
N SER A 73 -8.10 12.57 -1.42
CA SER A 73 -8.55 12.07 -0.13
C SER A 73 -8.39 10.56 -0.11
N SER A 74 -8.23 9.98 1.07
CA SER A 74 -8.19 8.53 1.17
C SER A 74 -8.68 8.05 2.52
N SER A 75 -9.17 6.82 2.54
CA SER A 75 -9.46 6.09 3.76
C SER A 75 -8.67 4.79 3.75
N LYS A 76 -7.97 4.50 4.85
CA LYS A 76 -7.21 3.27 5.05
C LYS A 76 -7.70 2.60 6.33
N GLN A 77 -8.02 1.32 6.24
CA GLN A 77 -8.32 0.47 7.38
C GLN A 77 -7.43 -0.76 7.33
N GLU A 78 -6.85 -1.11 8.47
CA GLU A 78 -6.01 -2.29 8.60
C GLU A 78 -6.26 -2.93 9.97
N ASN A 79 -6.35 -4.25 10.00
CA ASN A 79 -6.46 -4.99 11.25
C ASN A 79 -6.03 -6.45 11.06
N LYS A 80 -5.75 -7.11 12.18
CA LYS A 80 -5.60 -8.55 12.27
C LYS A 80 -6.97 -9.21 12.38
N PHE A 81 -7.11 -10.40 11.83
CA PHE A 81 -8.32 -11.18 11.92
C PHE A 81 -8.01 -12.68 11.80
N THR A 82 -8.97 -13.47 12.27
CA THR A 82 -8.94 -14.92 12.11
C THR A 82 -10.01 -15.34 11.11
N LEU A 83 -9.70 -16.38 10.34
CA LEU A 83 -10.57 -16.91 9.31
C LEU A 83 -10.64 -18.44 9.43
N LEU A 84 -11.82 -18.91 9.84
CA LEU A 84 -12.12 -20.32 10.03
C LEU A 84 -12.22 -21.05 8.67
N PRO A 85 -12.10 -22.38 8.66
CA PRO A 85 -12.36 -23.19 7.47
C PRO A 85 -13.73 -22.89 6.86
N LYS A 86 -13.79 -22.72 5.53
CA LYS A 86 -15.02 -22.45 4.77
C LYS A 86 -15.77 -21.16 5.18
N GLU A 87 -15.19 -20.30 6.01
CA GLU A 87 -15.80 -19.06 6.48
C GLU A 87 -15.71 -17.95 5.42
N THR A 88 -16.79 -17.17 5.31
CA THR A 88 -16.80 -15.87 4.65
C THR A 88 -16.98 -14.79 5.71
N LYS A 89 -16.12 -13.78 5.71
CA LYS A 89 -16.11 -12.70 6.70
C LYS A 89 -16.03 -11.34 6.01
N VAL A 90 -16.82 -10.39 6.52
CA VAL A 90 -16.68 -8.97 6.18
C VAL A 90 -15.66 -8.38 7.14
N LEU A 91 -14.61 -7.76 6.60
CA LEU A 91 -13.48 -7.24 7.37
C LEU A 91 -13.66 -5.78 7.74
N SER A 92 -14.20 -5.00 6.81
CA SER A 92 -14.32 -3.55 6.91
C SER A 92 -15.33 -3.01 5.90
N GLU A 93 -15.80 -1.80 6.18
CA GLU A 93 -16.65 -1.02 5.29
C GLU A 93 -16.16 0.42 5.25
N ILE A 94 -16.04 0.97 4.03
CA ILE A 94 -15.67 2.36 3.77
C ILE A 94 -16.79 2.98 2.92
N SER A 95 -17.39 4.06 3.42
CA SER A 95 -18.36 4.85 2.66
C SER A 95 -17.68 6.06 2.03
N ILE A 96 -17.85 6.23 0.71
CA ILE A 96 -17.23 7.33 -0.04
C ILE A 96 -18.26 8.00 -0.93
N ASN A 97 -18.42 9.31 -0.72
CA ASN A 97 -19.11 10.17 -1.67
C ASN A 97 -18.20 10.43 -2.86
N ALA A 98 -18.53 9.86 -4.02
CA ALA A 98 -17.81 10.08 -5.27
C ALA A 98 -18.80 10.47 -6.38
N ASN A 99 -18.51 11.56 -7.06
CA ASN A 99 -19.28 11.97 -8.24
C ASN A 99 -18.83 11.19 -9.48
N LYS A 100 -19.67 11.21 -10.53
CA LYS A 100 -19.36 10.53 -11.81
C LYS A 100 -18.05 10.94 -12.47
N ASP A 101 -17.49 12.09 -12.11
CA ASP A 101 -16.25 12.60 -12.66
C ASP A 101 -15.03 12.40 -11.75
N ASP A 102 -15.25 12.00 -10.50
CA ASP A 102 -14.18 11.77 -9.53
C ASP A 102 -13.44 10.48 -9.87
N ALA A 103 -12.13 10.47 -9.64
CA ALA A 103 -11.30 9.29 -9.80
C ALA A 103 -11.26 8.52 -8.49
N LEU A 104 -11.58 7.23 -8.50
CA LEU A 104 -11.54 6.38 -7.32
C LEU A 104 -10.70 5.12 -7.61
N LYS A 105 -9.75 4.81 -6.72
CA LYS A 105 -8.99 3.56 -6.70
C LYS A 105 -9.15 2.93 -5.33
N VAL A 106 -9.53 1.67 -5.30
CA VAL A 106 -9.73 0.90 -4.07
C VAL A 106 -8.87 -0.35 -4.16
N TYR A 107 -8.18 -0.68 -3.07
CA TYR A 107 -7.30 -1.82 -2.94
C TYR A 107 -7.64 -2.59 -1.68
N LEU A 108 -7.68 -3.91 -1.80
CA LEU A 108 -7.78 -4.84 -0.70
C LEU A 108 -6.60 -5.81 -0.78
N PHE A 109 -5.84 -5.91 0.30
CA PHE A 109 -4.75 -6.86 0.44
C PHE A 109 -4.99 -7.71 1.68
N ILE A 110 -4.92 -9.03 1.52
CA ILE A 110 -4.91 -10.00 2.61
C ILE A 110 -3.51 -10.57 2.70
N LYS A 111 -2.95 -10.54 3.90
CA LYS A 111 -1.59 -10.95 4.21
C LYS A 111 -1.59 -12.04 5.25
N ASP A 112 -0.66 -12.97 5.11
CA ASP A 112 -0.35 -13.90 6.19
C ASP A 112 0.22 -13.14 7.39
N GLU A 113 -0.27 -13.42 8.60
CA GLU A 113 0.11 -12.65 9.79
C GLU A 113 1.61 -12.77 10.10
N LYS A 114 2.19 -13.97 9.93
CA LYS A 114 3.56 -14.27 10.37
C LYS A 114 4.60 -13.80 9.36
N THR A 115 4.31 -14.01 8.08
CA THR A 115 5.26 -13.73 6.99
C THR A 115 5.03 -12.37 6.35
N ALA A 116 3.91 -11.69 6.66
CA ALA A 116 3.46 -10.47 6.01
C ALA A 116 3.27 -10.58 4.48
N LYS A 117 3.39 -11.78 3.91
CA LYS A 117 3.24 -12.03 2.47
C LYS A 117 1.79 -11.83 2.06
N VAL A 118 1.56 -11.13 0.96
CA VAL A 118 0.22 -11.00 0.35
C VAL A 118 -0.19 -12.36 -0.19
N ILE A 119 -1.31 -12.89 0.31
CA ILE A 119 -1.87 -14.18 -0.08
C ILE A 119 -3.13 -14.05 -0.95
N ALA A 120 -3.84 -12.92 -0.83
CA ALA A 120 -4.97 -12.60 -1.68
C ALA A 120 -5.09 -11.08 -1.84
N LYS A 121 -5.61 -10.64 -2.99
CA LYS A 121 -5.78 -9.21 -3.28
C LYS A 121 -6.99 -9.00 -4.19
N ASP A 122 -7.58 -7.82 -4.10
CA ASP A 122 -8.57 -7.33 -5.03
C ASP A 122 -8.42 -5.82 -5.23
N SER A 123 -8.89 -5.29 -6.35
CA SER A 123 -8.84 -3.87 -6.65
C SER A 123 -10.03 -3.42 -7.51
N LEU A 124 -10.53 -2.22 -7.22
CA LEU A 124 -11.59 -1.59 -8.00
C LEU A 124 -11.15 -0.19 -8.41
N GLU A 125 -11.34 0.15 -9.69
CA GLU A 125 -11.03 1.48 -10.21
C GLU A 125 -12.22 2.09 -10.95
N MET A 126 -12.42 3.40 -10.73
CA MET A 126 -13.39 4.23 -11.43
C MET A 126 -12.69 5.48 -11.95
N ASN A 127 -12.96 5.86 -13.21
CA ASN A 127 -12.34 7.01 -13.89
C ASN A 127 -10.81 7.03 -13.83
N SER A 128 -10.17 5.86 -14.02
CA SER A 128 -8.71 5.67 -13.91
C SER A 128 -7.87 6.65 -14.73
N LYS A 129 -8.41 7.23 -15.82
CA LYS A 129 -7.75 8.23 -16.66
C LYS A 129 -7.44 9.52 -15.90
N ASN A 130 -8.26 9.90 -14.93
CA ASN A 130 -8.08 11.13 -14.13
C ASN A 130 -6.94 11.00 -13.09
N PHE A 131 -6.46 9.79 -12.82
CA PHE A 131 -5.21 9.57 -12.07
C PHE A 131 -3.96 9.76 -12.94
N LYS A 132 -4.05 9.66 -14.27
CA LYS A 132 -2.89 9.63 -15.18
C LYS A 132 -2.25 10.98 -15.48
N ASN A 133 -2.81 12.08 -14.98
CA ASN A 133 -2.30 13.43 -15.24
C ASN A 133 -1.23 13.90 -14.24
N ALA A 134 -0.57 12.99 -13.54
CA ALA A 134 0.68 13.28 -12.83
C ALA A 134 1.64 12.07 -12.94
N VAL A 135 2.61 12.22 -13.83
CA VAL A 135 3.87 11.47 -13.94
C VAL A 135 3.79 10.05 -14.56
N SER A 136 4.67 9.87 -15.54
CA SER A 136 4.88 8.73 -16.43
C SER A 136 5.25 7.43 -15.72
N TYR A 137 4.72 6.34 -16.27
CA TYR A 137 5.08 4.96 -16.00
C TYR A 137 6.58 4.69 -16.16
N GLU A 138 7.17 3.95 -15.23
CA GLU A 138 7.90 2.76 -15.62
C GLU A 138 7.09 1.53 -15.21
N LYS A 139 6.85 0.68 -16.20
CA LYS A 139 6.13 -0.58 -16.10
C LYS A 139 7.21 -1.66 -16.06
N THR A 140 7.61 -2.08 -14.86
CA THR A 140 8.58 -3.18 -14.71
C THR A 140 8.12 -4.13 -13.61
N THR A 141 7.48 -5.21 -14.05
CA THR A 141 7.62 -6.59 -13.57
C THR A 141 8.03 -6.79 -12.09
N ASN A 142 7.04 -7.08 -11.23
CA ASN A 142 7.02 -8.16 -10.21
C ASN A 142 6.00 -7.83 -9.11
N GLU A 143 4.80 -8.37 -9.26
CA GLU A 143 3.66 -8.12 -8.37
C GLU A 143 3.77 -8.75 -6.97
N GLU A 144 4.82 -9.55 -6.70
CA GLU A 144 5.10 -10.12 -5.38
C GLU A 144 5.89 -9.19 -4.45
N ASN A 145 6.41 -8.06 -4.96
CA ASN A 145 7.16 -7.05 -4.20
C ASN A 145 6.38 -5.75 -3.94
N MET A 146 5.05 -5.76 -4.07
CA MET A 146 4.20 -4.64 -3.64
C MET A 146 4.10 -4.56 -2.10
N MET A 147 5.25 -4.49 -1.41
CA MET A 147 5.32 -3.61 -0.25
C MET A 147 4.93 -2.23 -0.76
N MET A 148 4.00 -1.57 -0.04
CA MET A 148 3.59 -0.19 -0.24
C MET A 148 4.82 0.71 -0.15
N THR A 149 5.60 0.75 -1.23
CA THR A 149 6.91 1.37 -1.27
C THR A 149 6.64 2.85 -1.40
N SER A 150 6.75 3.57 -0.28
CA SER A 150 6.82 5.03 -0.18
C SER A 150 5.85 5.77 -1.09
N LEU A 151 4.56 5.72 -0.79
CA LEU A 151 3.60 6.63 -1.41
C LEU A 151 3.79 8.02 -0.81
N VAL A 152 4.74 8.79 -1.37
CA VAL A 152 4.97 10.20 -1.03
C VAL A 152 3.98 11.05 -1.84
N ILE A 153 3.10 11.78 -1.16
CA ILE A 153 2.09 12.64 -1.75
C ILE A 153 2.49 14.09 -1.54
N ASN A 154 2.47 14.86 -2.63
CA ASN A 154 2.62 16.31 -2.60
C ASN A 154 1.25 17.00 -2.69
N ASP A 155 0.81 17.59 -1.57
CA ASP A 155 -0.38 18.46 -1.49
C ASP A 155 0.01 19.95 -1.33
N SER A 156 1.29 20.29 -1.52
CA SER A 156 1.73 21.69 -1.53
C SER A 156 1.27 22.40 -2.81
N LYS A 157 1.08 23.71 -2.71
CA LYS A 157 0.61 24.54 -3.85
C LYS A 157 1.69 25.50 -4.33
N THR A 158 2.73 25.72 -3.54
CA THR A 158 3.75 26.70 -3.86
C THR A 158 5.04 26.10 -4.40
N ARG A 159 5.85 26.96 -5.03
CA ARG A 159 7.16 26.59 -5.57
C ARG A 159 8.07 26.01 -4.49
N ILE A 160 8.03 26.56 -3.28
CA ILE A 160 8.87 26.12 -2.15
C ILE A 160 8.46 24.72 -1.71
N GLY A 161 7.15 24.45 -1.58
CA GLY A 161 6.66 23.11 -1.26
C GLY A 161 7.02 22.06 -2.31
N ASP A 162 6.92 22.41 -3.60
CA ASP A 162 7.32 21.51 -4.70
C ASP A 162 8.83 21.25 -4.71
N GLU A 163 9.64 22.27 -4.43
CA GLU A 163 11.09 22.15 -4.31
C GLU A 163 11.51 21.26 -3.15
N PHE A 164 10.89 21.45 -1.98
CA PHE A 164 11.07 20.57 -0.84
C PHE A 164 10.68 19.12 -1.16
N TYR A 165 9.52 18.91 -1.80
CA TYR A 165 9.08 17.57 -2.23
C TYR A 165 10.13 16.89 -3.13
N ARG A 166 10.67 17.60 -4.12
CA ARG A 166 11.70 17.06 -5.01
C ARG A 166 12.97 16.68 -4.26
N LYS A 167 13.46 17.55 -3.36
CA LYS A 167 14.66 17.28 -2.54
C LYS A 167 14.44 16.06 -1.63
N LEU A 168 13.32 16.02 -0.91
CA LEU A 168 12.98 14.88 -0.05
C LEU A 168 12.89 13.59 -0.86
N PHE A 169 12.15 13.59 -1.96
CA PHE A 169 12.00 12.42 -2.81
C PHE A 169 13.35 11.94 -3.38
N SER A 170 14.20 12.86 -3.82
CA SER A 170 15.56 12.54 -4.28
C SER A 170 16.37 11.85 -3.20
N VAL A 171 16.37 12.36 -1.97
CA VAL A 171 17.10 11.75 -0.85
C VAL A 171 16.57 10.35 -0.54
N LEU A 172 15.25 10.16 -0.50
CA LEU A 172 14.66 8.85 -0.26
C LEU A 172 15.05 7.83 -1.35
N MET A 173 15.01 8.24 -2.62
CA MET A 173 15.36 7.38 -3.76
C MET A 173 16.85 7.04 -3.80
N LEU A 174 17.72 8.04 -3.60
CA LEU A 174 19.18 7.84 -3.64
C LEU A 174 19.68 6.89 -2.54
N ASN A 175 19.00 6.89 -1.39
CA ASN A 175 19.36 6.07 -0.24
C ASN A 175 18.53 4.76 -0.13
N ASP A 176 17.71 4.45 -1.14
CA ASP A 176 16.75 3.32 -1.15
C ASP A 176 15.89 3.23 0.12
N ILE A 177 15.53 4.39 0.70
CA ILE A 177 14.74 4.48 1.93
C ILE A 177 13.28 4.24 1.60
N LYS A 178 12.72 3.17 2.17
CA LYS A 178 11.35 2.73 1.92
C LYS A 178 10.55 2.70 3.21
N PHE A 179 9.41 3.38 3.21
CA PHE A 179 8.49 3.38 4.34
C PHE A 179 7.24 2.58 4.02
N GLY A 180 6.80 1.74 4.97
CA GLY A 180 5.57 0.95 4.85
C GLY A 180 4.29 1.75 5.14
N PHE A 181 4.34 3.08 5.06
CA PHE A 181 3.26 4.02 5.35
C PHE A 181 3.28 5.18 4.36
N ARG A 182 2.21 5.97 4.36
CA ARG A 182 2.10 7.13 3.48
C ARG A 182 2.88 8.30 4.05
N VAL A 183 3.63 9.01 3.21
CA VAL A 183 4.20 10.32 3.56
C VAL A 183 3.42 11.38 2.81
N ARG A 184 2.86 12.37 3.49
CA ARG A 184 2.10 13.46 2.85
C ARG A 184 2.68 14.80 3.25
N ILE A 185 2.99 15.62 2.25
CA ILE A 185 3.49 16.98 2.43
C ILE A 185 2.34 17.93 2.16
N ALA A 186 1.88 18.63 3.18
CA ALA A 186 0.79 19.59 3.07
C ALA A 186 1.28 21.00 3.38
N GLU A 187 0.65 21.98 2.75
CA GLU A 187 0.95 23.39 2.96
C GLU A 187 -0.26 24.09 3.55
N LEU A 188 -0.09 24.69 4.72
CA LEU A 188 -1.10 25.54 5.34
C LEU A 188 -0.71 27.01 5.17
N PRO A 189 -1.65 27.88 4.72
CA PRO A 189 -1.46 29.30 4.83
C PRO A 189 -1.43 29.68 6.31
N SER A 190 -0.34 30.30 6.76
CA SER A 190 -0.29 30.94 8.07
C SER A 190 -0.76 32.39 7.93
N THR A 191 -1.27 32.99 9.01
CA THR A 191 -1.67 34.40 9.01
C THR A 191 -0.50 35.29 8.57
N GLY A 192 -0.65 35.98 7.43
CA GLY A 192 0.38 36.81 6.78
C GLY A 192 0.89 36.21 5.46
N THR A 193 2.12 36.56 5.06
CA THR A 193 2.81 36.00 3.86
C THR A 193 3.53 34.68 4.14
N ASN A 194 3.54 34.24 5.40
CA ASN A 194 4.27 33.05 5.82
C ASN A 194 3.41 31.80 5.58
N MET A 195 4.04 30.76 5.06
CA MET A 195 3.38 29.46 4.78
C MET A 195 4.07 28.40 5.61
N MET A 196 3.32 27.40 6.07
CA MET A 196 3.86 26.31 6.88
C MET A 196 3.71 25.00 6.13
N LEU A 197 4.81 24.28 5.98
CA LEU A 197 4.82 22.91 5.50
C LEU A 197 4.64 21.96 6.68
N GLN A 198 3.74 21.00 6.49
CA GLN A 198 3.41 19.97 7.46
C GLN A 198 3.63 18.60 6.82
N ILE A 199 4.38 17.75 7.51
CA ILE A 199 4.73 16.43 7.03
C ILE A 199 3.95 15.43 7.88
N PHE A 200 3.19 14.61 7.19
CA PHE A 200 2.37 13.58 7.80
C PHE A 200 2.91 12.20 7.49
N ALA A 201 3.02 11.37 8.52
CA ALA A 201 3.16 9.93 8.40
C ALA A 201 1.78 9.29 8.64
N ASN A 202 1.20 8.70 7.58
CA ASN A 202 -0.24 8.43 7.49
C ASN A 202 -1.08 9.70 7.75
N ASP A 203 -1.62 9.83 8.96
CA ASP A 203 -2.49 10.92 9.40
C ASP A 203 -1.91 11.68 10.61
N GLU A 204 -0.73 11.28 11.09
CA GLU A 204 -0.03 11.95 12.19
C GLU A 204 0.95 12.99 11.65
N ASN A 205 0.87 14.22 12.17
CA ASN A 205 1.83 15.27 11.85
C ASN A 205 3.11 15.01 12.65
N ILE A 206 4.18 14.64 11.94
CA ILE A 206 5.48 14.32 12.56
C ILE A 206 6.42 15.53 12.59
N LEU A 207 6.19 16.50 11.70
CA LEU A 207 7.03 17.67 11.58
C LEU A 207 6.27 18.82 10.92
N SER A 208 6.47 20.02 11.43
CA SER A 208 5.97 21.26 10.83
C SER A 208 7.05 22.32 10.83
N PHE A 209 7.23 23.01 9.71
CA PHE A 209 8.22 24.08 9.60
C PHE A 209 7.75 25.16 8.60
N MET A 210 8.31 26.36 8.70
CA MET A 210 7.96 27.47 7.80
C MET A 210 8.54 27.23 6.41
N ALA A 211 7.76 27.44 5.36
CA ALA A 211 8.24 27.38 3.98
C ALA A 211 9.18 28.58 3.74
N ARG A 212 10.48 28.31 3.65
CA ARG A 212 11.49 29.32 3.35
C ARG A 212 12.26 28.96 2.07
N PRO A 213 12.59 29.95 1.23
CA PRO A 213 13.19 29.72 -0.08
C PRO A 213 14.70 29.44 -0.04
N GLU A 214 15.37 29.60 1.11
CA GLU A 214 16.81 29.36 1.22
C GLU A 214 17.14 27.88 1.06
N ASP A 215 18.09 27.56 0.16
CA ASP A 215 18.38 26.18 -0.21
C ASP A 215 18.92 25.35 0.97
N ASP A 216 19.87 25.92 1.72
CA ASP A 216 20.43 25.31 2.93
C ASP A 216 19.34 24.98 3.97
N TYR A 217 18.35 25.86 4.09
CA TYR A 217 17.22 25.65 5.00
C TYR A 217 16.33 24.47 4.55
N LEU A 218 16.10 24.35 3.23
CA LEU A 218 15.35 23.23 2.69
C LEU A 218 16.10 21.91 2.86
N ASP A 219 17.42 21.91 2.72
CA ASP A 219 18.24 20.73 2.94
C ASP A 219 18.21 20.27 4.41
N ASP A 220 18.34 21.21 5.36
CA ASP A 220 18.19 20.94 6.79
C ASP A 220 16.78 20.39 7.11
N ALA A 221 15.74 20.98 6.52
CA ALA A 221 14.37 20.53 6.70
C ALA A 221 14.16 19.11 6.14
N VAL A 222 14.81 18.76 5.02
CA VAL A 222 14.78 17.41 4.45
C VAL A 222 15.47 16.41 5.39
N GLN A 223 16.64 16.75 5.93
CA GLN A 223 17.34 15.89 6.88
C GLN A 223 16.50 15.62 8.13
N GLN A 224 15.90 16.67 8.71
CA GLN A 224 15.00 16.55 9.86
C GLN A 224 13.78 15.70 9.52
N THR A 225 13.22 15.86 8.32
CA THR A 225 12.08 15.07 7.86
C THR A 225 12.43 13.59 7.74
N VAL A 226 13.57 13.26 7.13
CA VAL A 226 14.04 11.87 7.01
C VAL A 226 14.25 11.25 8.39
N ALA A 227 14.90 11.98 9.31
CA ALA A 227 15.10 11.52 10.68
C ALA A 227 13.76 11.27 11.41
N GLY A 228 12.80 12.19 11.28
CA GLY A 228 11.47 12.05 11.86
C GLY A 228 10.70 10.85 11.30
N LEU A 229 10.80 10.60 9.99
CA LEU A 229 10.18 9.43 9.35
C LEU A 229 10.80 8.11 9.83
N ILE A 230 12.11 8.06 10.01
CA ILE A 230 12.82 6.88 10.56
C ILE A 230 12.40 6.63 12.01
N ALA A 231 12.32 7.68 12.83
CA ALA A 231 11.87 7.56 14.21
C ALA A 231 10.42 7.04 14.30
N TYR A 232 9.53 7.62 13.49
CA TYR A 232 8.14 7.15 13.39
C TYR A 232 8.05 5.68 12.94
N ASP A 233 8.86 5.26 11.95
CA ASP A 233 8.88 3.86 11.51
C ASP A 233 9.33 2.92 12.64
N HIS A 234 10.35 3.31 13.40
CA HIS A 234 10.84 2.55 14.54
C HIS A 234 9.77 2.40 15.62
N ASP A 235 9.11 3.50 16.02
CA ASP A 235 8.07 3.49 17.05
C ASP A 235 6.87 2.64 16.64
N ARG A 236 6.49 2.70 15.36
CA ARG A 236 5.46 1.81 14.78
C ARG A 236 5.85 0.34 14.91
N GLN A 237 7.09 -0.03 14.59
CA GLN A 237 7.56 -1.42 14.69
C GLN A 237 7.63 -1.92 16.13
N VAL A 238 7.91 -1.06 17.10
CA VAL A 238 7.90 -1.40 18.54
C VAL A 238 6.46 -1.65 19.00
N ASN A 239 5.54 -0.76 18.64
CA ASN A 239 4.12 -0.89 18.99
C ASN A 239 3.48 -2.16 18.39
N ASP A 240 3.86 -2.54 17.17
CA ASP A 240 3.40 -3.79 16.54
C ASP A 240 3.91 -5.05 17.25
N LYS A 241 5.04 -4.98 17.98
CA LYS A 241 5.62 -6.08 18.76
C LYS A 241 5.11 -6.14 20.21
N GLY A 242 4.48 -5.07 20.72
CA GLY A 242 4.06 -4.92 22.11
C GLY A 242 2.77 -5.63 22.51
N PHE A 243 2.03 -6.21 21.56
CA PHE A 243 0.77 -6.90 21.83
C PHE A 243 0.90 -8.40 21.54
N ILE A 244 1.57 -9.11 22.44
CA ILE A 244 1.47 -10.56 22.58
C ILE A 244 0.72 -10.82 23.90
N TYR A 245 -0.59 -11.04 23.81
CA TYR A 245 -1.38 -11.70 24.86
C TYR A 245 -1.98 -12.97 24.28
#